data_AF-A0A646IJD6-F1
#
_entry.id   AF-A0A646IJD6-F1
#
_cell.length_a   1.000
_cell.length_b   1.000
_cell.length_c   1.000
_cell.angle_alpha   90.00
_cell.angle_beta   90.00
_cell.angle_gamma   90.00
#
_symmetry.space_group_name_H-M   'P 1'
#
loop_
_entity.id
_entity.type
_entity.pdbx_description
1 polymer ?
#
loop_
_entity_poly.entity_id
_entity_poly.type
_entity_poly.pdbx_seq_one_letter_code
_entity_poly.pdbx_strand_id
1 'polypeptide(L)'
;MTLASLLPFLAVAGGLLVLLLGVAGLFKAFYRKVDQGVALIVNDMSSTPKVHFTGALIIPVLYRAELMRISLITLQIDRRGKEGLICRDNMRADIAVAFYLR
;
A
#
# COMPACT_ATOMS: atom_id res chain seq x y z
N MET A 1 6.58 -49.69 24.65
CA MET A 1 6.23 -48.38 25.24
C MET A 1 4.73 -48.20 25.03
N THR A 2 3.96 -48.05 26.10
CA THR A 2 2.49 -48.14 26.08
C THR A 2 1.86 -46.93 25.40
N LEU A 3 0.73 -47.13 24.70
CA LEU A 3 -0.07 -46.06 24.09
C LEU A 3 -0.42 -44.93 25.07
N ALA A 4 -0.56 -45.26 26.36
CA ALA A 4 -0.85 -44.32 27.44
C ALA A 4 0.24 -43.25 27.66
N SER A 5 1.52 -43.55 27.40
CA SER A 5 2.60 -42.57 27.55
C SER A 5 2.79 -41.68 26.31
N LEU A 6 2.19 -42.04 25.16
CA LEU A 6 2.26 -41.27 23.91
C LEU A 6 1.14 -40.22 23.77
N LEU A 7 -0.03 -40.47 24.35
CA LEU A 7 -1.19 -39.57 24.34
C LEU A 7 -0.90 -38.14 24.84
N PRO A 8 -0.24 -37.92 26.01
CA PRO A 8 0.06 -36.55 26.47
C PRO A 8 1.08 -35.84 25.57
N PHE A 9 2.05 -36.56 25.01
CA PHE A 9 3.00 -35.98 24.05
C PHE A 9 2.33 -35.56 22.74
N LEU A 10 1.38 -36.36 22.24
CA LEU A 10 0.58 -36.02 21.06
C LEU A 10 -0.34 -34.82 21.31
N ALA A 11 -0.94 -34.72 22.51
CA ALA A 11 -1.78 -33.58 22.87
C ALA A 11 -0.98 -32.27 22.96
N VAL A 12 0.22 -32.32 23.56
CA VAL A 12 1.12 -31.16 23.63
C VAL A 12 1.61 -30.77 22.23
N ALA A 13 2.04 -31.75 21.41
CA ALA A 13 2.48 -31.49 20.04
C ALA A 13 1.35 -30.90 19.17
N GLY A 14 0.12 -31.43 19.29
CA GLY A 14 -1.06 -30.90 18.61
C GLY A 14 -1.41 -29.48 19.05
N GLY A 15 -1.38 -29.19 20.35
CA GLY A 15 -1.62 -27.84 20.88
C GLY A 15 -0.58 -26.83 20.39
N LEU A 16 0.70 -27.23 20.34
CA LEU A 16 1.79 -26.38 19.88
C LEU A 16 1.69 -26.07 18.38
N LEU A 17 1.25 -27.05 17.58
CA LEU A 17 0.99 -26.87 16.14
C LEU A 17 -0.14 -25.86 15.89
N VAL A 18 -1.26 -25.98 16.64
CA VAL A 18 -2.40 -25.06 16.53
C VAL A 18 -1.99 -23.64 16.93
N LEU A 19 -1.20 -23.49 18.00
CA LEU A 19 -0.67 -22.20 18.42
C LEU A 19 0.18 -21.54 17.32
N LEU A 20 1.11 -22.31 16.71
CA LEU A 20 1.97 -21.84 15.63
C LEU A 20 1.15 -21.38 14.41
N LEU A 21 0.14 -22.16 14.02
CA LEU A 21 -0.74 -21.81 12.92
C LEU A 21 -1.58 -20.56 13.22
N GLY A 22 -2.05 -20.42 14.47
CA GLY A 22 -2.78 -19.23 14.92
C GLY A 22 -1.94 -17.97 14.83
N VAL A 23 -0.69 -18.02 15.32
CA VAL A 23 0.25 -16.89 15.24
C VAL A 23 0.60 -16.56 13.79
N ALA A 24 0.90 -17.57 12.95
CA ALA A 24 1.19 -17.36 11.53
C ALA A 24 0.00 -16.72 10.78
N GLY A 25 -1.23 -17.13 11.09
CA GLY A 25 -2.45 -16.53 10.56
C GLY A 25 -2.60 -15.06 10.97
N LEU A 26 -2.28 -14.74 12.21
CA LEU A 26 -2.31 -13.37 12.73
C LEU A 26 -1.30 -12.46 12.03
N PHE A 27 -0.07 -12.92 11.84
CA PHE A 27 0.95 -12.20 11.06
C PHE A 27 0.50 -11.97 9.61
N LYS A 28 -0.12 -12.97 8.98
CA LYS A 28 -0.67 -12.82 7.62
C LYS A 28 -1.78 -11.77 7.56
N ALA A 29 -2.66 -11.72 8.57
CA ALA A 29 -3.77 -10.78 8.62
C ALA A 29 -3.31 -9.33 8.82
N PHE A 30 -2.22 -9.11 9.57
CA PHE A 30 -1.70 -7.78 9.87
C PHE A 30 -0.65 -7.27 8.89
N TYR A 31 -0.09 -8.14 8.05
CA TYR A 31 0.92 -7.72 7.09
C TYR A 31 0.28 -7.18 5.81
N ARG A 32 0.36 -5.86 5.62
CA ARG A 32 -0.15 -5.21 4.41
C ARG A 32 0.99 -4.97 3.41
N LYS A 33 0.96 -5.74 2.33
CA LYS A 33 1.86 -5.57 1.18
C LYS A 33 1.40 -4.38 0.33
N VAL A 34 2.37 -3.71 -0.28
CA VAL A 34 2.15 -2.51 -1.10
C VAL A 34 2.78 -2.75 -2.45
N ASP A 35 2.07 -2.36 -3.50
CA ASP A 35 2.57 -2.43 -4.87
C ASP A 35 3.62 -1.33 -5.13
N GLN A 36 4.56 -1.61 -6.02
CA GLN A 36 5.55 -0.62 -6.43
C GLN A 36 4.86 0.59 -7.09
N GLY A 37 5.31 1.80 -6.77
CA GLY A 37 4.69 3.05 -7.22
C GLY A 37 3.52 3.53 -6.34
N VAL A 38 3.23 2.83 -5.25
CA VAL A 38 2.33 3.26 -4.17
C VAL A 38 3.10 3.26 -2.85
N ALA A 39 2.86 4.26 -2.02
CA ALA A 39 3.37 4.37 -0.67
C ALA A 39 2.23 4.12 0.33
N LEU A 40 2.54 3.38 1.39
CA LEU A 40 1.64 3.13 2.50
C LEU A 40 1.94 4.13 3.60
N ILE A 41 0.96 4.99 3.87
CA ILE A 41 1.00 5.98 4.93
C ILE A 41 0.25 5.39 6.11
N VAL A 42 0.98 5.17 7.20
CA VAL A 42 0.43 4.66 8.46
C VAL A 42 0.32 5.83 9.43
N ASN A 43 -0.91 6.18 9.75
CA ASN A 43 -1.19 7.19 10.76
C ASN A 43 -1.29 6.50 12.12
N ASP A 44 -0.20 6.58 12.86
CA ASP A 44 -0.14 6.20 14.27
C ASP A 44 -0.67 7.35 15.14
N MET A 45 -0.74 7.16 16.47
CA MET A 45 -0.99 8.25 17.43
C MET A 45 0.16 9.27 17.55
N SER A 46 1.14 9.20 16.64
CA SER A 46 2.29 10.10 16.57
C SER A 46 1.90 11.40 15.85
N SER A 47 2.64 12.47 16.10
CA SER A 47 2.45 13.75 15.40
C SER A 47 2.82 13.68 13.92
N THR A 48 3.64 12.71 13.52
CA THR A 48 4.07 12.51 12.12
C THR A 48 3.68 11.13 11.60
N PRO A 49 3.03 11.04 10.43
CA PRO A 49 2.68 9.76 9.82
C PRO A 49 3.93 9.08 9.26
N LYS A 50 3.97 7.75 9.35
CA LYS A 50 5.09 6.94 8.85
C LYS A 50 4.79 6.45 7.43
N VAL A 51 5.80 6.47 6.56
CA VAL A 51 5.67 6.10 5.15
C VAL A 51 6.49 4.84 4.85
N HIS A 52 5.85 3.84 4.26
CA HIS A 52 6.46 2.56 3.88
C HIS A 52 6.27 2.27 2.38
N PHE A 53 7.34 1.82 1.70
CA PHE A 53 7.32 1.58 0.25
C PHE A 53 7.24 0.10 -0.16
N THR A 54 7.46 -0.83 0.77
CA THR A 54 7.51 -2.29 0.50
C THR A 54 6.38 -3.05 1.19
N GLY A 55 5.97 -2.58 2.36
CA GLY A 55 4.97 -3.23 3.20
C GLY A 55 5.27 -2.99 4.67
N ALA A 56 4.23 -3.02 5.49
CA ALA A 56 4.36 -2.86 6.93
C ALA A 56 3.41 -3.79 7.65
N LEU A 57 3.81 -4.22 8.85
CA LEU A 57 2.92 -4.86 9.80
C LEU A 57 2.08 -3.76 10.45
N ILE A 58 0.78 -3.77 10.20
CA ILE A 58 -0.15 -2.76 10.71
C ILE A 58 -1.26 -3.48 11.44
N ILE A 59 -1.62 -2.96 12.61
CA ILE A 59 -2.81 -3.39 13.31
C ILE A 59 -3.99 -2.62 12.70
N PRO A 60 -4.82 -3.25 11.84
CA PRO A 60 -5.81 -2.54 11.01
C PRO A 60 -6.89 -1.82 11.81
N VAL A 61 -7.08 -2.18 13.08
CA VAL A 61 -8.08 -1.58 13.98
C VAL A 61 -7.56 -0.34 14.70
N LEU A 62 -6.25 -0.28 15.00
CA LEU A 62 -5.66 0.82 15.77
C LEU A 62 -5.14 1.95 14.88
N TYR A 63 -4.62 1.61 13.70
CA TYR A 63 -3.91 2.56 12.84
C TYR A 63 -4.59 2.71 11.49
N ARG A 64 -4.63 3.95 10.98
CA ARG A 64 -5.20 4.23 9.66
C ARG A 64 -4.13 4.05 8.60
N ALA A 65 -4.37 3.11 7.69
CA ALA A 65 -3.50 2.81 6.57
C ALA A 65 -4.06 3.44 5.28
N GLU A 66 -3.35 4.41 4.71
CA GLU A 66 -3.70 5.07 3.46
C GLU A 66 -2.71 4.70 2.36
N LEU A 67 -3.22 4.49 1.15
CA LEU A 67 -2.41 4.19 -0.03
C LEU A 67 -2.30 5.44 -0.88
N MET A 68 -1.08 5.97 -1.02
CA MET A 68 -0.79 7.15 -1.84
C MET A 68 0.03 6.74 -3.05
N ARG A 69 -0.46 7.07 -4.25
CA ARG A 69 0.28 6.83 -5.49
C ARG A 69 1.45 7.80 -5.58
N ILE A 70 2.67 7.27 -5.72
CA ILE A 70 3.92 8.02 -5.91
C ILE A 70 4.47 7.86 -7.33
N SER A 71 3.73 7.19 -8.20
CA SER A 71 4.09 7.02 -9.61
C SER A 71 3.90 8.32 -10.38
N LEU A 72 4.72 8.51 -11.42
CA LEU A 72 4.61 9.63 -12.34
C LEU A 72 3.19 9.68 -12.96
N ILE A 73 2.53 10.82 -12.81
CA ILE A 73 1.23 11.08 -13.45
C ILE A 73 1.49 11.98 -14.66
N THR A 74 1.10 11.50 -15.85
CA THR A 74 1.21 12.26 -17.08
C THR A 74 -0.08 13.04 -17.33
N LEU A 75 0.01 14.36 -17.36
CA LEU A 75 -1.10 15.24 -17.70
C LEU A 75 -0.81 15.89 -19.05
N GLN A 76 -1.53 15.46 -20.08
CA GLN A 76 -1.42 16.03 -21.42
C GLN A 76 -2.51 17.08 -21.61
N ILE A 77 -2.10 18.31 -21.91
CA ILE A 77 -3.01 19.40 -22.25
C ILE A 77 -2.78 19.72 -23.71
N ASP A 78 -3.82 19.48 -24.51
CA ASP A 78 -3.84 19.81 -25.92
C ASP A 78 -4.89 20.92 -26.15
N ARG A 79 -4.44 22.01 -26.76
CA ARG A 79 -5.26 23.16 -27.15
C ARG A 79 -5.03 23.37 -28.64
N ARG A 80 -5.94 22.81 -29.45
CA ARG A 80 -5.90 22.87 -30.91
C ARG A 80 -7.21 23.34 -31.52
N GLY A 81 -7.11 24.01 -32.67
CA GLY A 81 -8.25 24.34 -33.50
C GLY A 81 -9.19 25.32 -32.80
N LYS A 82 -10.42 24.89 -32.47
CA LYS A 82 -11.43 25.76 -31.85
C LYS A 82 -11.02 26.27 -30.47
N GLU A 83 -10.22 25.50 -29.73
CA GLU A 83 -9.68 25.88 -28.42
C GLU A 83 -8.22 26.35 -28.50
N GLY A 84 -7.74 26.70 -29.70
CA GLY A 84 -6.41 27.30 -29.91
C GLY A 84 -6.29 28.64 -29.18
N LEU A 85 -5.11 28.90 -28.62
CA LEU A 85 -4.86 30.11 -27.84
C LEU A 85 -4.62 31.29 -28.80
N ILE A 86 -5.20 32.44 -28.48
CA ILE A 86 -4.91 33.69 -29.18
C ILE A 86 -3.89 34.44 -28.33
N CYS A 87 -2.70 34.65 -28.88
CA CYS A 87 -1.64 35.41 -28.24
C CYS A 87 -1.98 36.90 -28.24
N ARG A 88 -1.30 37.70 -27.39
CA ARG A 88 -1.50 39.16 -27.33
C ARG A 88 -1.25 39.88 -28.66
N ASP A 89 -0.43 39.28 -29.52
CA ASP A 89 -0.09 39.80 -30.85
C ASP A 89 -1.09 39.37 -31.95
N ASN A 90 -2.28 38.88 -31.56
CA ASN A 90 -3.36 38.46 -32.46
C ASN A 90 -3.01 37.29 -33.41
N MET A 91 -1.98 36.51 -33.05
CA MET A 91 -1.65 35.24 -33.70
C MET A 91 -2.34 34.07 -32.99
N ARG A 92 -2.80 33.08 -33.77
CA ARG A 92 -3.35 31.82 -33.26
C ARG A 92 -2.22 30.81 -33.07
N ALA A 93 -2.10 30.27 -31.87
CA ALA A 93 -1.13 29.24 -31.53
C ALA A 93 -1.83 27.96 -31.06
N ASP A 94 -1.44 26.84 -31.68
CA ASP A 94 -1.83 25.51 -31.27
C ASP A 94 -0.69 24.90 -30.45
N ILE A 95 -1.00 24.49 -29.22
CA ILE A 95 0.03 24.07 -28.25
C ILE A 95 -0.40 22.74 -27.62
N ALA A 96 0.54 21.79 -27.60
CA ALA A 96 0.42 20.55 -26.86
C ALA A 96 1.58 20.46 -25.85
N VAL A 97 1.26 20.37 -24.56
CA VAL A 97 2.24 20.25 -23.48
C VAL A 97 1.91 19.01 -22.65
N ALA A 98 2.95 18.25 -22.30
CA ALA A 98 2.86 17.14 -21.35
C ALA A 98 3.52 17.53 -20.04
N PHE A 99 2.76 17.51 -18.95
CA PHE A 99 3.24 17.67 -17.59
C PHE A 99 3.48 16.30 -16.95
N TYR A 100 4.60 16.16 -16.23
CA TYR A 100 4.94 14.95 -15.48
C TYR A 100 4.97 15.32 -13.99
N LEU A 101 3.96 14.89 -13.24
CA LEU A 101 3.88 15.14 -11.80
C LEU A 101 4.59 14.02 -11.03
N ARG A 102 5.33 14.38 -9.98
CA ARG A 102 6.02 13.47 -9.05
C ARG A 102 5.67 13.83 -7.61
#